data_AF-A0A085VAE2-F1
#
_entry.id   AF-A0A085VAE2-F1
#
_cell.length_a   1.000
_cell.length_b   1.000
_cell.length_c   1.000
_cell.angle_alpha   90.00
_cell.angle_beta   90.00
_cell.angle_gamma   90.00
#
_symmetry.space_group_name_H-M   'P 1'
#
loop_
_entity.id
_entity.type
_entity.pdbx_description
1 polymer ?
#
loop_
_entity_poly.entity_id
_entity_poly.type
_entity_poly.pdbx_seq_one_letter_code
_entity_poly.pdbx_strand_id
1 'polypeptide(L)'
;MSYIIALVRFLDSEQPFPVECFRTDLAAHDQVVVRLGSGQLRYALIVAMKYLNWDCKGRIECKASESSEDHLGDIVLPYGTPINKGITTHAAFVSAAKSLGWIPLKPSQRTYRNALGSTNEKNTAYVLVRRNGIDIKIIENTFRESLRPYSLCQCSLSEGITVRHSLAHTSFNLFEGVLRFCKSFDVNELGLERYFVPVGSSDKRTEELKAMSIARKSQQREMQDIYDACSDGGGGPAYLGDGMWITSAGGIRDEGR
;
A
#
# COMPACT_ATOMS: atom_id res chain seq x y z
N MET A 1 -5.78 3.47 5.73
CA MET A 1 -4.87 2.83 4.76
C MET A 1 -3.50 2.59 5.39
N SER A 2 -3.09 1.33 5.49
CA SER A 2 -1.75 0.93 5.91
C SER A 2 -0.97 0.27 4.78
N TYR A 3 0.34 0.49 4.79
CA TYR A 3 1.29 -0.19 3.92
C TYR A 3 1.40 -1.69 4.26
N ILE A 4 1.53 -2.00 5.56
CA ILE A 4 1.69 -3.34 6.08
C ILE A 4 0.32 -3.88 6.45
N ILE A 5 -0.04 -5.02 5.87
CA ILE A 5 -1.30 -5.73 6.10
C ILE A 5 -0.99 -7.06 6.77
N ALA A 6 -1.63 -7.33 7.89
CA ALA A 6 -1.62 -8.64 8.49
C ALA A 6 -2.87 -9.41 8.06
N LEU A 7 -2.70 -10.66 7.63
CA LEU A 7 -3.80 -11.59 7.47
C LEU A 7 -3.95 -12.33 8.79
N VAL A 8 -5.09 -12.15 9.47
CA VAL A 8 -5.34 -12.72 10.78
C VAL A 8 -6.44 -13.76 10.75
N ARG A 9 -6.42 -14.72 11.66
CA ARG A 9 -7.47 -15.70 11.87
C ARG A 9 -8.09 -15.49 13.24
N PHE A 10 -9.42 -15.39 13.28
CA PHE A 10 -10.19 -15.34 14.52
C PHE A 10 -10.57 -16.76 14.94
N LEU A 11 -10.84 -16.97 16.23
CA LEU A 11 -11.19 -18.31 16.76
C LEU A 11 -12.42 -18.93 16.10
N ASP A 12 -13.34 -18.10 15.61
CA ASP A 12 -14.61 -18.48 15.00
C ASP A 12 -14.60 -18.49 13.46
N SER A 13 -13.45 -18.26 12.82
CA SER A 13 -13.34 -18.21 11.36
C SER A 13 -12.05 -18.85 10.87
N GLU A 14 -12.17 -19.84 9.98
CA GLU A 14 -11.03 -20.43 9.28
C GLU A 14 -10.42 -19.50 8.21
N GLN A 15 -11.22 -18.56 7.69
CA GLN A 15 -10.79 -17.67 6.62
C GLN A 15 -9.90 -16.52 7.15
N PRO A 16 -8.72 -16.29 6.56
CA PRO A 16 -7.88 -15.15 6.92
C PRO A 16 -8.56 -13.82 6.58
N PHE A 17 -8.55 -12.89 7.53
CA PHE A 17 -9.11 -11.56 7.38
C PHE A 17 -7.99 -10.51 7.33
N PRO A 18 -7.96 -9.60 6.33
CA PRO A 18 -6.91 -8.59 6.23
C PRO A 18 -7.17 -7.41 7.16
N VAL A 19 -6.16 -7.05 7.94
CA VAL A 19 -6.19 -5.92 8.88
C VAL A 19 -4.97 -5.01 8.71
N GLU A 20 -5.16 -3.73 9.01
CA GLU A 20 -4.06 -2.77 9.03
C GLU A 20 -3.07 -3.10 10.15
N CYS A 21 -1.79 -3.07 9.82
CA CYS A 21 -0.71 -3.20 10.78
C CYS A 21 0.20 -1.97 10.74
N PHE A 22 0.50 -1.41 11.90
CA PHE A 22 1.41 -0.26 12.06
C PHE A 22 2.66 -0.61 12.86
N ARG A 23 3.02 -1.91 12.87
CA ARG A 23 4.13 -2.48 13.62
C ARG A 23 5.05 -3.31 12.74
N THR A 24 6.35 -3.17 12.94
CA THR A 24 7.37 -4.00 12.27
C THR A 24 7.84 -5.18 13.12
N ASP A 25 7.50 -5.20 14.42
CA ASP A 25 7.88 -6.25 15.38
C ASP A 25 6.90 -7.43 15.44
N LEU A 26 5.99 -7.52 14.46
CA LEU A 26 4.98 -8.58 14.34
C LEU A 26 5.33 -9.55 13.20
N ALA A 27 5.11 -10.84 13.46
CA ALA A 27 5.34 -11.92 12.51
C ALA A 27 4.14 -12.89 12.46
N ALA A 28 4.22 -13.87 11.55
CA ALA A 28 3.29 -14.98 11.55
C ALA A 28 3.33 -15.71 12.91
N HIS A 29 2.17 -16.21 13.34
CA HIS A 29 1.92 -16.87 14.62
C HIS A 29 1.90 -15.97 15.86
N ASP A 30 2.10 -14.65 15.73
CA ASP A 30 1.86 -13.74 16.84
C ASP A 30 0.37 -13.60 17.14
N GLN A 31 0.04 -13.54 18.44
CA GLN A 31 -1.30 -13.23 18.93
C GLN A 31 -1.48 -11.73 19.14
N VAL A 32 -2.58 -11.18 18.63
CA VAL A 32 -2.85 -9.74 18.59
C VAL A 32 -4.29 -9.44 18.96
N VAL A 33 -4.52 -8.21 19.42
CA VAL A 33 -5.87 -7.64 19.55
C VAL A 33 -6.18 -6.81 18.32
N VAL A 34 -7.28 -7.13 17.67
CA VAL A 34 -7.78 -6.43 16.48
C VAL A 34 -9.05 -5.69 16.82
N ARG A 35 -9.12 -4.43 16.39
CA ARG A 35 -10.37 -3.67 16.31
C ARG A 35 -10.98 -3.84 14.92
N LEU A 36 -12.22 -4.33 14.88
CA LEU A 36 -12.99 -4.43 13.65
C LEU A 36 -13.66 -3.10 13.30
N GLY A 37 -14.19 -2.98 12.09
CA GLY A 37 -14.90 -1.77 11.64
C GLY A 37 -16.17 -1.47 12.42
N SER A 38 -16.73 -2.46 13.12
CA SER A 38 -17.83 -2.30 14.07
C SER A 38 -17.40 -1.68 15.42
N GLY A 39 -16.09 -1.52 15.65
CA GLY A 39 -15.52 -1.07 16.93
C GLY A 39 -15.19 -2.21 17.89
N GLN A 40 -15.70 -3.42 17.66
CA GLN A 40 -15.47 -4.60 18.50
C GLN A 40 -14.00 -5.00 18.53
N LEU A 41 -13.51 -5.36 19.72
CA LEU A 41 -12.18 -5.92 19.95
C LEU A 41 -12.24 -7.45 19.97
N ARG A 42 -11.29 -8.10 19.29
CA ARG A 42 -11.17 -9.56 19.28
C ARG A 42 -9.70 -9.96 19.28
N TYR A 43 -9.38 -11.06 19.95
CA TYR A 43 -8.10 -11.73 19.78
C TYR A 43 -8.04 -12.43 18.42
N ALA A 44 -6.87 -12.39 17.80
CA ALA A 44 -6.62 -13.06 16.53
C ALA A 44 -5.17 -13.55 16.45
N LEU A 45 -4.94 -14.56 15.62
CA LEU A 45 -3.62 -15.08 15.31
C LEU A 45 -3.18 -14.55 13.94
N ILE A 46 -1.98 -13.98 13.82
CA ILE A 46 -1.43 -13.59 12.52
C ILE A 46 -1.08 -14.86 11.73
N VAL A 47 -1.66 -15.00 10.54
CA VAL A 47 -1.35 -16.08 9.59
C VAL A 47 -0.20 -15.67 8.67
N ALA A 48 -0.22 -14.43 8.18
CA ALA A 48 0.81 -13.92 7.29
C ALA A 48 0.91 -12.40 7.33
N MET A 49 2.12 -11.89 7.08
CA MET A 49 2.38 -10.47 6.88
C MET A 49 2.55 -10.19 5.38
N LYS A 50 1.89 -9.15 4.88
CA LYS A 50 1.92 -8.75 3.47
C LYS A 50 2.09 -7.25 3.35
N TYR A 51 2.73 -6.79 2.28
CA TYR A 51 2.91 -5.38 1.98
C TYR A 51 2.00 -4.99 0.81
N LEU A 52 0.77 -4.55 1.10
CA LEU A 52 -0.27 -4.38 0.06
C LEU A 52 -0.71 -2.93 -0.12
N ASN A 53 -0.43 -2.04 0.84
CA ASN A 53 -0.87 -0.65 0.79
C ASN A 53 -2.40 -0.52 0.61
N TRP A 54 -3.14 -1.26 1.43
CA TRP A 54 -4.60 -1.39 1.39
C TRP A 54 -5.28 -0.57 2.48
N ASP A 55 -6.55 -0.28 2.26
CA ASP A 55 -7.44 0.30 3.26
C ASP A 55 -8.31 -0.82 3.81
N CYS A 56 -8.01 -1.28 5.03
CA CYS A 56 -8.70 -2.40 5.66
C CYS A 56 -9.76 -1.89 6.64
N LYS A 57 -10.84 -2.66 6.80
CA LYS A 57 -11.92 -2.32 7.75
C LYS A 57 -11.54 -2.57 9.21
N GLY A 58 -10.49 -3.34 9.47
CA GLY A 58 -9.99 -3.62 10.82
C GLY A 58 -8.51 -3.27 10.94
N ARG A 59 -8.05 -3.12 12.18
CA ARG A 59 -6.69 -2.71 12.53
C ARG A 59 -6.19 -3.45 13.76
N ILE A 60 -4.91 -3.81 13.77
CA ILE A 60 -4.22 -4.31 14.98
C ILE A 60 -3.99 -3.15 15.95
N GLU A 61 -4.45 -3.29 17.19
CA GLU A 61 -4.25 -2.29 18.24
C GLU A 61 -2.96 -2.56 19.03
N CYS A 62 -2.72 -3.82 19.41
CA CYS A 62 -1.56 -4.25 20.21
C CYS A 62 -1.34 -5.77 20.11
N LYS A 63 -0.23 -6.26 20.69
CA LYS A 63 -0.03 -7.70 20.95
C LYS A 63 -1.01 -8.15 22.04
N ALA A 64 -1.47 -9.40 21.99
CA ALA A 64 -2.34 -9.94 23.04
C ALA A 64 -1.68 -9.87 24.44
N SER A 65 -0.36 -10.01 24.51
CA SER A 65 0.41 -9.87 25.75
C SER A 65 0.53 -8.43 26.28
N GLU A 66 0.12 -7.43 25.49
CA GLU A 66 0.12 -6.01 25.88
C GLU A 66 -1.28 -5.52 26.31
N SER A 67 -2.32 -6.33 26.12
CA SER A 67 -3.68 -6.07 26.60
C SER A 67 -3.94 -6.75 27.94
N SER A 68 -4.98 -6.30 28.62
CA SER A 68 -5.53 -6.93 29.82
C SER A 68 -7.01 -7.24 29.61
N GLU A 69 -7.59 -8.01 30.54
CA GLU A 69 -9.04 -8.21 30.61
C GLU A 69 -9.57 -7.54 31.87
N ASP A 70 -10.78 -6.98 31.78
CA ASP A 70 -11.47 -6.48 32.96
C ASP A 70 -12.17 -7.62 33.73
N HIS A 71 -12.90 -7.24 34.78
CA HIS A 71 -13.62 -8.18 35.64
C HIS A 71 -14.81 -8.88 34.95
N LEU A 72 -15.25 -8.40 33.79
CA LEU A 72 -16.30 -8.99 32.95
C LEU A 72 -15.70 -9.87 31.84
N GLY A 73 -14.37 -9.89 31.69
CA GLY A 73 -13.67 -10.59 30.62
C GLY A 73 -13.57 -9.78 29.32
N ASP A 74 -13.89 -8.49 29.35
CA ASP A 74 -13.76 -7.61 28.19
C ASP A 74 -12.31 -7.17 27.98
N ILE A 75 -11.88 -7.09 26.71
CA ILE A 75 -10.52 -6.72 26.35
C ILE A 75 -10.28 -5.22 26.62
N VAL A 76 -9.33 -4.93 27.50
CA VAL A 76 -8.84 -3.59 27.83
C VAL A 76 -7.53 -3.34 27.09
N LEU A 77 -7.53 -2.27 26.28
CA LEU A 77 -6.36 -1.86 25.52
C LEU A 77 -5.38 -1.05 26.39
N PRO A 78 -4.06 -1.16 26.13
CA PRO A 78 -3.09 -0.30 26.78
C PRO A 78 -3.26 1.16 26.35
N TYR A 79 -2.73 2.09 27.15
CA TYR A 79 -2.74 3.51 26.81
C TYR A 79 -1.97 3.77 25.50
N GLY A 80 -2.51 4.61 24.63
CA GLY A 80 -1.86 5.00 23.38
C GLY A 80 -2.05 4.03 22.21
N THR A 81 -3.06 3.14 22.24
CA THR A 81 -3.41 2.32 21.07
C THR A 81 -4.00 3.15 19.91
N PRO A 82 -3.69 2.82 18.65
CA PRO A 82 -2.88 1.68 18.22
C PRO A 82 -1.40 1.89 18.53
N ILE A 83 -0.75 0.84 19.05
CA ILE A 83 0.69 0.87 19.29
C ILE A 83 1.40 0.83 17.94
N ASN A 84 2.05 1.92 17.59
CA ASN A 84 2.88 2.03 16.39
C ASN A 84 4.34 1.72 16.75
N LYS A 85 4.96 0.76 16.04
CA LYS A 85 6.37 0.39 16.25
C LYS A 85 7.11 0.27 14.92
N GLY A 86 8.31 0.84 14.85
CA GLY A 86 9.14 0.86 13.64
C GLY A 86 8.66 1.84 12.57
N ILE A 87 9.15 1.68 11.35
CA ILE A 87 8.91 2.62 10.24
C ILE A 87 7.81 2.07 9.34
N THR A 88 6.56 2.39 9.68
CA THR A 88 5.37 1.84 9.00
C THR A 88 4.56 2.88 8.22
N THR A 89 4.90 4.16 8.36
CA THR A 89 4.21 5.28 7.72
C THR A 89 5.18 6.19 6.99
N HIS A 90 4.66 6.94 6.01
CA HIS A 90 5.41 7.99 5.32
C HIS A 90 5.98 9.03 6.29
N ALA A 91 5.23 9.41 7.32
CA ALA A 91 5.66 10.40 8.30
C ALA A 91 6.83 9.87 9.14
N ALA A 92 6.74 8.62 9.62
CA ALA A 92 7.83 7.97 10.33
C ALA A 92 9.09 7.86 9.46
N PHE A 93 8.93 7.49 8.18
CA PHE A 93 10.03 7.43 7.22
C PHE A 93 10.71 8.79 7.02
N VAL A 94 9.93 9.84 6.74
CA VAL A 94 10.47 11.19 6.53
C VAL A 94 11.17 11.71 7.79
N SER A 95 10.59 11.47 8.97
CA SER A 95 11.22 11.82 10.25
C SER A 95 12.57 11.11 10.43
N ALA A 96 12.61 9.79 10.17
CA ALA A 96 13.83 9.01 10.26
C ALA A 96 14.90 9.47 9.26
N ALA A 97 14.53 9.72 8.00
CA ALA A 97 15.47 10.23 7.00
C ALA A 97 16.04 11.61 7.40
N LYS A 98 15.20 12.52 7.89
CA LYS A 98 15.66 13.82 8.42
C LYS A 98 16.64 13.66 9.59
N SER A 99 16.43 12.67 10.47
CA SER A 99 17.36 12.39 11.57
C SER A 99 18.72 11.88 11.09
N LEU A 100 18.81 11.36 9.85
CA LEU A 100 20.05 11.01 9.16
C LEU A 100 20.66 12.20 8.38
N GLY A 101 20.17 13.43 8.56
CA GLY A 101 20.68 14.61 7.87
C GLY A 101 20.10 14.85 6.48
N TRP A 102 19.13 14.06 6.02
CA TRP A 102 18.48 14.30 4.73
C TRP A 102 17.62 15.57 4.78
N ILE A 103 17.85 16.46 3.82
CA ILE A 103 17.29 17.82 3.78
C ILE A 103 15.88 17.75 3.18
N PRO A 104 14.84 18.24 3.87
CA PRO A 104 13.49 18.30 3.30
C PRO A 104 13.43 19.36 2.20
N LEU A 105 12.79 19.04 1.09
CA LEU A 105 12.59 19.91 -0.07
C LEU A 105 11.10 20.03 -0.39
N LYS A 106 10.71 21.10 -1.08
CA LYS A 106 9.36 21.26 -1.64
C LYS A 106 9.28 20.51 -2.97
N PRO A 107 8.41 19.51 -3.12
CA PRO A 107 8.25 18.84 -4.40
C PRO A 107 7.67 19.80 -5.44
N SER A 108 8.23 19.79 -6.66
CA SER A 108 7.71 20.59 -7.79
C SER A 108 6.47 19.98 -8.42
N GLN A 109 6.34 18.65 -8.39
CA GLN A 109 5.21 17.93 -8.99
C GLN A 109 4.20 17.49 -7.91
N ARG A 110 2.91 17.68 -8.18
CA ARG A 110 1.79 17.33 -7.28
C ARG A 110 1.71 15.84 -6.93
N THR A 111 2.32 14.97 -7.73
CA THR A 111 2.38 13.52 -7.48
C THR A 111 3.17 13.19 -6.21
N TYR A 112 4.13 14.03 -5.83
CA TYR A 112 5.00 13.84 -4.69
C TYR A 112 4.46 14.61 -3.48
N ARG A 113 4.34 13.90 -2.35
CA ARG A 113 3.90 14.47 -1.07
C ARG A 113 5.08 15.06 -0.30
N ASN A 114 6.23 14.41 -0.37
CA ASN A 114 7.46 14.86 0.27
C ASN A 114 8.64 14.62 -0.68
N ALA A 115 9.66 15.46 -0.58
CA ALA A 115 10.94 15.29 -1.24
C ALA A 115 12.03 15.49 -0.19
N LEU A 116 13.06 14.66 -0.25
CA LEU A 116 14.25 14.72 0.58
C LEU A 116 15.46 14.71 -0.34
N GLY A 117 16.50 15.48 -0.01
CA GLY A 117 17.75 15.51 -0.76
C GLY A 117 18.96 15.32 0.17
N SER A 118 20.01 14.72 -0.37
CA SER A 118 21.33 14.70 0.26
C SER A 118 22.39 14.84 -0.83
N THR A 119 23.51 15.45 -0.49
CA THR A 119 24.64 15.66 -1.40
C THR A 119 25.89 15.05 -0.76
N ASN A 120 26.60 14.23 -1.52
CA ASN A 120 27.93 13.73 -1.16
C ASN A 120 28.99 14.32 -2.09
N GLU A 121 30.23 13.82 -2.04
CA GLU A 121 31.36 14.37 -2.79
C GLU A 121 31.14 14.37 -4.31
N LYS A 122 30.41 13.37 -4.83
CA LYS A 122 30.28 13.11 -6.27
C LYS A 122 28.88 13.38 -6.80
N ASN A 123 27.87 13.19 -5.97
CA ASN A 123 26.49 13.05 -6.38
C ASN A 123 25.54 13.81 -5.47
N THR A 124 24.36 14.12 -6.00
CA THR A 124 23.18 14.51 -5.21
C THR A 124 22.11 13.46 -5.40
N ALA A 125 21.60 12.93 -4.29
CA ALA A 125 20.49 12.00 -4.27
C ALA A 125 19.20 12.69 -3.83
N TYR A 126 18.09 12.23 -4.40
CA TYR A 126 16.75 12.64 -4.03
C TYR A 126 15.91 11.40 -3.70
N VAL A 127 15.12 11.51 -2.64
CA VAL A 127 14.08 10.55 -2.30
C VAL A 127 12.73 11.26 -2.39
N LEU A 128 11.90 10.80 -3.33
CA LEU A 128 10.62 11.42 -3.67
C LEU A 128 9.47 10.50 -3.23
N VAL A 129 8.72 10.94 -2.23
CA VAL A 129 7.66 10.13 -1.62
C VAL A 129 6.33 10.41 -2.29
N ARG A 130 5.74 9.39 -2.94
CA ARG A 130 4.40 9.42 -3.54
C ARG A 130 3.37 8.82 -2.58
N ARG A 131 2.08 8.91 -2.93
CA ARG A 131 1.00 8.26 -2.16
C ARG A 131 1.14 6.73 -2.10
N ASN A 132 1.64 6.10 -3.17
CA ASN A 132 1.66 4.64 -3.33
C ASN A 132 3.07 4.07 -3.59
N GLY A 133 4.12 4.85 -3.33
CA GLY A 133 5.49 4.45 -3.71
C GLY A 133 6.52 5.50 -3.33
N ILE A 134 7.78 5.15 -3.55
CA ILE A 134 8.93 6.03 -3.33
C ILE A 134 9.81 5.92 -4.57
N ASP A 135 10.25 7.07 -5.07
CA ASP A 135 11.21 7.13 -6.17
C ASP A 135 12.56 7.57 -5.60
N ILE A 136 13.64 6.95 -6.07
CA ILE A 136 15.02 7.33 -5.73
C ILE A 136 15.68 7.84 -7.00
N LYS A 137 16.44 8.93 -6.87
CA LYS A 137 17.18 9.54 -7.96
C LYS A 137 18.59 9.88 -7.50
N ILE A 138 19.59 9.64 -8.36
CA ILE A 138 20.95 10.15 -8.20
C ILE A 138 21.34 10.94 -9.45
N ILE A 139 21.93 12.11 -9.24
CA ILE A 139 22.51 12.96 -10.29
C ILE A 139 23.96 13.23 -9.92
N GLU A 140 24.85 13.22 -10.89
CA GLU A 140 26.23 13.69 -10.70
C GLU A 140 26.24 15.19 -10.41
N ASN A 141 27.07 15.61 -9.46
CA ASN A 141 27.20 17.02 -9.09
C ASN A 141 27.99 17.78 -10.16
N THR A 142 27.30 18.25 -11.20
CA THR A 142 27.89 19.16 -12.18
C THR A 142 28.00 20.60 -11.66
N PHE A 143 27.17 21.00 -10.68
CA PHE A 143 27.21 22.31 -10.05
C PHE A 143 27.09 22.20 -8.53
N ARG A 144 28.00 22.88 -7.80
CA ARG A 144 28.09 22.89 -6.31
C ARG A 144 27.02 23.78 -5.66
N GLU A 145 25.76 23.68 -6.08
CA GLU A 145 24.71 24.34 -5.30
C GLU A 145 24.36 23.49 -4.08
N SER A 146 24.54 24.06 -2.90
CA SER A 146 24.14 23.43 -1.64
C SER A 146 22.62 23.31 -1.59
N LEU A 147 22.11 22.12 -1.28
CA LEU A 147 20.69 21.92 -0.98
C LEU A 147 20.25 22.83 0.16
N ARG A 148 19.13 23.53 -0.03
CA ARG A 148 18.55 24.41 0.99
C ARG A 148 17.26 23.79 1.54
N PRO A 149 17.07 23.73 2.86
CA PRO A 149 15.83 23.25 3.44
C PRO A 149 14.62 23.98 2.86
N TYR A 150 13.61 23.22 2.43
CA TYR A 150 12.35 23.69 1.87
C TYR A 150 12.48 24.52 0.58
N SER A 151 13.62 24.46 -0.11
CA SER A 151 13.72 24.94 -1.50
C SER A 151 12.96 24.00 -2.45
N LEU A 152 12.66 24.49 -3.64
CA LEU A 152 11.96 23.71 -4.65
C LEU A 152 12.89 22.61 -5.22
N CYS A 153 12.45 21.34 -5.20
CA CYS A 153 13.12 20.25 -5.90
C CYS A 153 12.88 20.39 -7.40
N GLN A 154 13.81 21.04 -8.08
CA GLN A 154 13.85 21.13 -9.54
C GLN A 154 14.57 19.90 -10.09
N CYS A 155 13.90 18.77 -9.99
CA CYS A 155 14.48 17.46 -10.24
C CYS A 155 13.83 16.90 -11.52
N SER A 156 14.41 17.16 -12.71
CA SER A 156 13.91 16.58 -13.96
C SER A 156 14.10 15.06 -13.95
N LEU A 157 13.08 14.25 -14.20
CA LEU A 157 13.21 12.79 -14.16
C LEU A 157 14.05 12.21 -15.30
N SER A 158 14.42 13.01 -16.30
CA SER A 158 15.22 12.59 -17.47
C SER A 158 16.73 12.60 -17.24
N GLU A 159 17.20 13.22 -16.16
CA GLU A 159 18.63 13.38 -15.88
C GLU A 159 19.08 12.43 -14.78
N GLY A 160 20.25 11.80 -14.93
CA GLY A 160 20.80 10.89 -13.93
C GLY A 160 20.08 9.53 -13.87
N ILE A 161 20.32 8.79 -12.79
CA ILE A 161 19.75 7.44 -12.58
C ILE A 161 18.53 7.56 -11.69
N THR A 162 17.40 7.04 -12.14
CA THR A 162 16.13 7.07 -11.39
C THR A 162 15.51 5.68 -11.31
N VAL A 163 15.00 5.31 -10.14
CA VAL A 163 14.19 4.11 -9.92
C VAL A 163 12.86 4.49 -9.28
N ARG A 164 11.79 3.79 -9.66
CA ARG A 164 10.46 3.95 -9.08
C ARG A 164 10.06 2.68 -8.36
N HIS A 165 9.89 2.76 -7.04
CA HIS A 165 9.35 1.65 -6.25
C HIS A 165 7.87 1.88 -5.97
N SER A 166 7.11 0.79 -5.91
CA SER A 166 5.73 0.80 -5.46
C SER A 166 5.65 0.15 -4.09
N LEU A 167 4.75 0.63 -3.23
CA LEU A 167 4.56 0.04 -1.91
C LEU A 167 3.95 -1.36 -2.02
N ALA A 168 2.88 -1.53 -2.79
CA ALA A 168 2.18 -2.81 -2.87
C ALA A 168 3.06 -3.92 -3.46
N HIS A 169 2.87 -5.15 -3.00
CA HIS A 169 3.57 -6.37 -3.43
C HIS A 169 5.09 -6.33 -3.26
N THR A 170 5.59 -5.52 -2.33
CA THR A 170 6.99 -5.64 -1.89
C THR A 170 7.18 -6.88 -1.02
N SER A 171 8.38 -7.45 -0.99
CA SER A 171 8.72 -8.61 -0.16
C SER A 171 9.28 -8.22 1.22
N PHE A 172 9.60 -6.94 1.41
CA PHE A 172 10.17 -6.38 2.63
C PHE A 172 9.62 -4.97 2.86
N ASN A 173 9.87 -4.39 4.05
CA ASN A 173 9.49 -3.02 4.36
C ASN A 173 10.30 -2.02 3.53
N LEU A 174 9.69 -1.48 2.48
CA LEU A 174 10.31 -0.53 1.57
C LEU A 174 10.82 0.73 2.29
N PHE A 175 10.13 1.22 3.31
CA PHE A 175 10.59 2.40 4.06
C PHE A 175 11.95 2.16 4.72
N GLU A 176 12.14 0.98 5.32
CA GLU A 176 13.43 0.60 5.89
C GLU A 176 14.49 0.38 4.82
N GLY A 177 14.13 -0.23 3.69
CA GLY A 177 15.05 -0.40 2.55
C GLY A 177 15.55 0.93 1.99
N VAL A 178 14.66 1.91 1.81
CA VAL A 178 15.04 3.26 1.37
C VAL A 178 15.85 3.97 2.46
N LEU A 179 15.55 3.76 3.74
CA LEU A 179 16.37 4.32 4.81
C LEU A 179 17.79 3.73 4.83
N ARG A 180 17.97 2.45 4.47
CA ARG A 180 19.30 1.84 4.28
C ARG A 180 20.02 2.50 3.11
N PHE A 181 19.34 2.75 1.99
CA PHE A 181 19.89 3.57 0.90
C PHE A 181 20.34 4.95 1.41
N CYS A 182 19.52 5.62 2.21
CA CYS A 182 19.85 6.92 2.77
C CYS A 182 21.17 6.91 3.57
N LYS A 183 21.42 5.85 4.34
CA LYS A 183 22.67 5.65 5.10
C LYS A 183 23.84 5.31 4.18
N SER A 184 23.65 4.36 3.25
CA SER A 184 24.67 3.94 2.28
C SER A 184 25.15 5.10 1.42
N PHE A 185 24.24 5.98 0.99
CA PHE A 185 24.58 7.14 0.18
C PHE A 185 25.42 8.17 0.94
N ASP A 186 25.10 8.41 2.21
CA ASP A 186 25.79 9.36 3.07
C ASP A 186 27.26 8.98 3.31
N VAL A 187 27.52 7.67 3.48
CA VAL A 187 28.87 7.13 3.67
C VAL A 187 29.62 6.81 2.36
N ASN A 188 29.08 7.21 1.20
CA ASN A 188 29.64 6.88 -0.12
C ASN A 188 29.90 5.38 -0.33
N GLU A 189 28.99 4.52 0.17
CA GLU A 189 29.13 3.07 0.04
C GLU A 189 29.19 2.66 -1.43
N LEU A 190 30.07 1.71 -1.76
CA LEU A 190 30.09 1.07 -3.07
C LEU A 190 28.85 0.19 -3.27
N GLY A 191 28.45 -0.04 -4.52
CA GLY A 191 27.36 -0.97 -4.81
C GLY A 191 25.96 -0.39 -4.60
N LEU A 192 25.75 0.92 -4.83
CA LEU A 192 24.44 1.56 -4.68
C LEU A 192 23.42 1.11 -5.73
N GLU A 193 23.88 0.47 -6.81
CA GLU A 193 23.07 -0.01 -7.94
C GLU A 193 22.01 -1.03 -7.47
N ARG A 194 22.27 -1.74 -6.36
CA ARG A 194 21.32 -2.66 -5.73
C ARG A 194 20.00 -2.00 -5.32
N TYR A 195 20.02 -0.69 -5.03
CA TYR A 195 18.83 0.08 -4.68
C TYR A 195 18.05 0.55 -5.93
N PHE A 196 18.62 0.43 -7.12
CA PHE A 196 18.03 0.87 -8.39
C PHE A 196 17.30 -0.26 -9.14
N VAL A 197 16.95 -1.34 -8.44
CA VAL A 197 16.06 -2.38 -8.94
C VAL A 197 14.62 -2.05 -8.49
N PRO A 198 13.67 -1.80 -9.40
CA PRO A 198 12.28 -1.55 -9.04
C PRO A 198 11.71 -2.68 -8.19
N VAL A 199 10.97 -2.34 -7.14
CA VAL A 199 10.27 -3.32 -6.29
C VAL A 199 8.80 -2.96 -6.13
N GLY A 200 7.98 -3.98 -5.89
CA GLY A 200 6.54 -3.85 -5.77
C GLY A 200 5.82 -3.65 -7.11
N SER A 201 4.52 -3.41 -7.03
CA SER A 201 3.62 -3.22 -8.17
C SER A 201 2.69 -2.03 -7.95
N SER A 202 2.34 -1.35 -9.03
CA SER A 202 1.32 -0.29 -9.02
C SER A 202 -0.09 -0.85 -8.88
N ASP A 203 -0.34 -2.05 -9.41
CA ASP A 203 -1.57 -2.80 -9.20
C ASP A 203 -1.54 -3.42 -7.80
N LYS A 204 -2.47 -3.01 -6.95
CA LYS A 204 -2.58 -3.45 -5.56
C LYS A 204 -3.34 -4.78 -5.41
N ARG A 205 -3.98 -5.27 -6.47
CA ARG A 205 -4.82 -6.47 -6.42
C ARG A 205 -3.95 -7.72 -6.27
N THR A 206 -4.37 -8.63 -5.40
CA THR A 206 -3.82 -10.00 -5.35
C THR A 206 -4.16 -10.77 -6.63
N GLU A 207 -3.44 -11.85 -6.91
CA GLU A 207 -3.70 -12.70 -8.08
C GLU A 207 -5.13 -13.25 -8.10
N GLU A 208 -5.68 -13.59 -6.93
CA GLU A 208 -7.09 -13.99 -6.79
C GLU A 208 -8.06 -12.88 -7.22
N LEU A 209 -7.82 -11.63 -6.80
CA LEU A 209 -8.64 -10.48 -7.19
C LEU A 209 -8.46 -10.14 -8.68
N LYS A 210 -7.27 -10.37 -9.24
CA LYS A 210 -7.04 -10.25 -10.68
C LYS A 210 -7.83 -11.32 -11.44
N ALA A 211 -7.77 -12.58 -11.02
CA ALA A 211 -8.52 -13.67 -11.62
C ALA A 211 -10.03 -13.43 -11.56
N MET A 212 -10.56 -13.03 -10.40
CA MET A 212 -11.98 -12.63 -10.27
C MET A 212 -12.34 -11.45 -11.17
N SER A 213 -11.46 -10.44 -11.29
CA SER A 213 -11.69 -9.31 -12.19
C SER A 213 -11.69 -9.71 -13.66
N ILE A 214 -10.86 -10.68 -14.05
CA ILE A 214 -10.83 -11.23 -15.41
C ILE A 214 -12.11 -12.02 -15.67
N ALA A 215 -12.51 -12.90 -14.74
CA ALA A 215 -13.73 -13.69 -14.83
C ALA A 215 -14.99 -12.82 -14.90
N ARG A 216 -15.07 -11.72 -14.14
CA ARG A 216 -16.18 -10.77 -14.25
C ARG A 216 -16.23 -10.08 -15.61
N LYS A 217 -15.07 -9.74 -16.17
CA LYS A 217 -15.00 -9.10 -17.50
C LYS A 217 -15.35 -10.08 -18.62
N SER A 218 -14.98 -11.36 -18.51
CA SER A 218 -15.40 -12.37 -19.48
C SER A 218 -16.90 -12.61 -19.40
N GLN A 219 -17.46 -12.76 -18.20
CA GLN A 219 -18.90 -12.90 -18.01
C GLN A 219 -19.68 -11.69 -18.55
N GLN A 220 -19.19 -10.47 -18.31
CA GLN A 220 -19.83 -9.27 -18.85
C GLN A 220 -19.80 -9.22 -20.39
N ARG A 221 -18.71 -9.71 -21.01
CA ARG A 221 -18.63 -9.82 -22.49
C ARG A 221 -19.58 -10.88 -23.03
N GLU A 222 -19.64 -12.05 -22.42
CA GLU A 222 -20.60 -13.10 -22.82
C GLU A 222 -22.05 -12.59 -22.75
N MET A 223 -22.39 -11.88 -21.67
CA MET A 223 -23.72 -11.28 -21.52
C MET A 223 -23.98 -10.15 -22.53
N GLN A 224 -22.95 -9.40 -22.93
CA GLN A 224 -23.06 -8.41 -24.00
C GLN A 224 -23.28 -9.08 -25.36
N ASP A 225 -22.56 -10.16 -25.66
CA ASP A 225 -22.69 -10.89 -26.91
C ASP A 225 -24.11 -11.50 -27.05
N ILE A 226 -24.68 -12.00 -25.95
CA ILE A 226 -26.08 -12.46 -25.89
C ILE A 226 -27.05 -11.30 -26.13
N TYR A 227 -26.84 -10.16 -25.49
CA TYR A 227 -27.66 -8.96 -25.73
C TYR A 227 -27.58 -8.51 -27.19
N ASP A 228 -26.40 -8.46 -27.78
CA ASP A 228 -26.20 -8.04 -29.17
C ASP A 228 -26.87 -9.03 -30.16
N ALA A 229 -26.90 -10.32 -29.82
CA ALA A 229 -27.60 -11.34 -30.61
C ALA A 229 -29.14 -11.27 -30.50
N CYS A 230 -29.66 -10.84 -29.34
CA CYS A 230 -31.10 -10.79 -29.06
C CYS A 230 -31.73 -9.41 -29.25
N SER A 231 -30.95 -8.34 -29.29
CA SER A 231 -31.45 -6.97 -29.44
C SER A 231 -31.69 -6.60 -30.89
N ASP A 232 -32.65 -5.71 -31.12
CA ASP A 232 -32.97 -5.13 -32.42
C ASP A 232 -32.06 -3.92 -32.77
N GLY A 233 -31.02 -3.66 -31.97
CA GLY A 233 -30.13 -2.50 -32.10
C GLY A 233 -30.73 -1.18 -31.60
N GLY A 234 -31.96 -1.17 -31.07
CA GLY A 234 -32.64 0.03 -30.58
C GLY A 234 -32.16 0.54 -29.21
N GLY A 235 -31.24 -0.17 -28.56
CA GLY A 235 -30.65 0.22 -27.26
C GLY A 235 -31.53 -0.06 -26.03
N GLY A 236 -32.73 -0.63 -26.22
CA GLY A 236 -33.63 -1.09 -25.15
C GLY A 236 -33.35 -2.51 -24.68
N PRO A 237 -33.94 -2.97 -23.56
CA PRO A 237 -33.81 -4.35 -23.10
C PRO A 237 -34.30 -5.35 -24.16
N ALA A 238 -33.54 -6.43 -24.37
CA ALA A 238 -33.91 -7.52 -25.27
C ALA A 238 -34.65 -8.64 -24.50
N TYR A 239 -35.71 -9.18 -25.09
CA TYR A 239 -36.49 -10.25 -24.47
C TYR A 239 -35.84 -11.62 -24.70
N LEU A 240 -35.73 -12.43 -23.65
CA LEU A 240 -35.11 -13.76 -23.70
C LEU A 240 -36.12 -14.92 -23.62
N GLY A 241 -37.36 -14.67 -23.17
CA GLY A 241 -38.39 -15.70 -22.94
C GLY A 241 -38.85 -15.76 -21.49
N ASP A 242 -40.05 -16.28 -21.24
CA ASP A 242 -40.67 -16.47 -19.91
C ASP A 242 -40.61 -15.24 -18.98
N GLY A 243 -40.86 -14.04 -19.51
CA GLY A 243 -40.82 -12.80 -18.73
C GLY A 243 -39.40 -12.29 -18.41
N MET A 244 -38.36 -12.94 -18.92
CA MET A 244 -36.97 -12.56 -18.72
C MET A 244 -36.47 -11.60 -19.79
N TRP A 245 -35.78 -10.55 -19.37
CA TRP A 245 -35.20 -9.51 -20.21
C TRP A 245 -33.72 -9.32 -19.91
N ILE A 246 -32.92 -9.05 -20.92
CA ILE A 246 -31.51 -8.70 -20.80
C ILE A 246 -31.27 -7.25 -21.24
N THR A 247 -30.51 -6.51 -20.47
CA THR A 247 -30.17 -5.10 -20.74
C THR A 247 -28.86 -4.98 -21.50
N SER A 248 -28.64 -3.83 -22.14
CA SER A 248 -27.39 -3.47 -22.84
C SER A 248 -26.15 -3.36 -21.92
N ALA A 249 -26.33 -3.54 -20.61
CA ALA A 249 -25.25 -3.63 -19.63
C ALA A 249 -24.98 -5.09 -19.18
N GLY A 250 -25.64 -6.07 -19.79
CA GLY A 250 -25.55 -7.49 -19.44
C GLY A 250 -26.34 -7.89 -18.19
N GLY A 251 -27.21 -7.02 -17.67
CA GLY A 251 -28.07 -7.32 -16.53
C GLY A 251 -29.36 -8.01 -16.95
N ILE A 252 -29.73 -9.10 -16.26
CA ILE A 252 -30.99 -9.83 -16.46
C ILE A 252 -32.05 -9.31 -15.49
N ARG A 253 -33.28 -9.13 -15.96
CA ARG A 253 -34.46 -8.79 -15.18
C ARG A 253 -35.54 -9.83 -15.42
N ASP A 254 -36.17 -10.27 -14.33
CA ASP A 254 -37.41 -11.02 -14.37
C ASP A 254 -38.56 -10.03 -14.20
N GLU A 255 -39.33 -9.84 -15.27
CA GLU A 255 -40.56 -9.04 -15.27
C GLU A 255 -41.79 -9.95 -15.42
N GLY A 256 -41.61 -11.27 -15.24
CA GLY A 256 -42.61 -12.32 -15.30
C GLY A 256 -43.33 -12.53 -13.97
N ARG A 257 -43.79 -11.45 -13.31
CA ARG A 257 -44.83 -11.46 -12.27
C ARG A 257 -45.31 -10.06 -11.90
#